data_AF-A0A1G0H339-F1
#
_entry.id   AF-A0A1G0H339-F1
#
_cell.length_a   1.000
_cell.length_b   1.000
_cell.length_c   1.000
_cell.angle_alpha   90.00
_cell.angle_beta   90.00
_cell.angle_gamma   90.00
#
_symmetry.space_group_name_H-M   'P 1'
#
loop_
_entity.id
_entity.type
_entity.pdbx_description
1 polymer ?
#
loop_
_entity_poly.entity_id
_entity_poly.type
_entity_poly.pdbx_seq_one_letter_code
_entity_poly.pdbx_strand_id
1 'polypeptide(L)'
;MTYTLLPNSGQSLGQTRSDIRTNFSLIQTAQDTNHVAIDGSGAGKHKFLQMPEQGSAPATAADEAGFYAKVGTTPAQSNLFFRGENSVGGPPGGFEYQLTRAISASTASFGNITTALPSSNGFGGWTFLPGNLLMQFGTFNPNTSTTVEFPIPFNATPFSIQLTGSFDNSTAFRVGVSTGTVTSSQFVFEGSVTSHANPIYFVAIGV
;
A
#
# COMPACT_ATOMS: atom_id res chain seq x y z
N MET A 1 20.59 26.03 -1.62
CA MET A 1 20.66 27.20 -0.73
C MET A 1 22.02 27.16 -0.06
N THR A 2 22.85 28.17 -0.24
CA THR A 2 24.24 28.18 0.28
C THR A 2 24.32 29.24 1.37
N TYR A 3 24.63 28.82 2.58
CA TYR A 3 24.87 29.74 3.69
C TYR A 3 26.32 30.21 3.68
N THR A 4 26.55 31.46 4.06
CA THR A 4 27.89 31.96 4.34
C THR A 4 28.27 31.52 5.76
N LEU A 5 29.36 30.76 5.89
CA LEU A 5 29.91 30.42 7.20
C LEU A 5 30.48 31.69 7.86
N LEU A 6 30.11 31.93 9.11
CA LEU A 6 30.49 33.11 9.87
C LEU A 6 30.78 32.73 11.33
N PRO A 7 31.74 33.39 12.01
CA PRO A 7 32.60 34.46 11.48
C PRO A 7 33.76 33.92 10.64
N ASN A 8 34.17 34.65 9.60
CA ASN A 8 35.43 34.36 8.90
C ASN A 8 36.59 35.10 9.57
N SER A 9 37.78 34.48 9.56
CA SER A 9 38.98 35.09 10.12
C SER A 9 39.24 36.46 9.49
N GLY A 10 39.52 37.47 10.33
CA GLY A 10 39.78 38.84 9.89
C GLY A 10 38.53 39.69 9.60
N GLN A 11 37.31 39.15 9.71
CA GLN A 11 36.09 39.97 9.60
C GLN A 11 35.78 40.67 10.92
N SER A 12 35.59 41.98 10.86
CA SER A 12 34.98 42.75 11.95
C SER A 12 33.48 42.43 12.08
N LEU A 13 32.91 42.64 13.27
CA LEU A 13 31.48 42.45 13.52
C LEU A 13 30.60 43.25 12.54
N GLY A 14 31.04 44.46 12.15
CA GLY A 14 30.33 45.29 11.18
C GLY A 14 30.26 44.66 9.79
N GLN A 15 31.33 43.99 9.35
CA GLN A 15 31.38 43.29 8.06
C GLN A 15 30.47 42.05 8.04
N THR A 16 30.34 41.34 9.17
CA THR A 16 29.48 40.14 9.26
C THR A 16 27.97 40.44 9.22
N ARG A 17 27.55 41.70 9.46
CA ARG A 17 26.13 42.06 9.58
C ARG A 17 25.33 41.77 8.30
N SER A 18 25.93 42.05 7.13
CA SER A 18 25.29 41.80 5.85
C SER A 18 25.11 40.30 5.61
N ASP A 19 26.17 39.53 5.86
CA ASP A 19 26.16 38.08 5.65
C ASP A 19 25.20 37.37 6.62
N ILE A 20 25.15 37.81 7.89
CA ILE A 20 24.17 37.33 8.87
C ILE A 20 22.74 37.60 8.39
N ARG A 21 22.46 38.84 7.93
CA ARG A 21 21.14 39.19 7.41
C ARG A 21 20.77 38.33 6.22
N THR A 22 21.69 38.13 5.28
CA THR A 22 21.49 37.25 4.12
C THR A 22 21.16 35.82 4.56
N ASN A 23 21.92 35.25 5.49
CA ASN A 23 21.64 33.92 6.04
C ASN A 23 20.23 33.83 6.65
N PHE A 24 19.84 34.80 7.48
CA PHE A 24 18.49 34.81 8.08
C PHE A 24 17.37 34.99 7.04
N SER A 25 17.57 35.80 6.00
CA SER A 25 16.61 35.91 4.89
C SER A 25 16.47 34.60 4.10
N LEU A 26 17.57 33.86 3.91
CA LEU A 26 17.55 32.54 3.29
C LEU A 26 16.79 31.52 4.15
N ILE A 27 17.03 31.52 5.47
CA ILE A 27 16.29 30.68 6.42
C ILE A 27 14.80 31.01 6.37
N GLN A 28 14.44 32.31 6.41
CA GLN A 28 13.05 32.76 6.33
C GLN A 28 12.39 32.29 5.02
N THR A 29 13.08 32.40 3.88
CA THR A 29 12.56 31.92 2.59
C THR A 29 12.32 30.41 2.57
N ALA A 30 13.24 29.61 3.12
CA ALA A 30 13.06 28.17 3.26
C ALA A 30 11.86 27.84 4.15
N GLN A 31 11.74 28.54 5.27
CA GLN A 31 10.67 28.36 6.24
C GLN A 31 9.31 28.72 5.63
N ASP A 32 9.21 29.86 4.95
CA ASP A 32 7.99 30.34 4.31
C ASP A 32 7.46 29.45 3.19
N THR A 33 8.28 28.52 2.67
CA THR A 33 7.84 27.56 1.65
C THR A 33 6.69 26.68 2.16
N ASN A 34 6.76 26.20 3.41
CA ASN A 34 5.71 25.37 4.01
C ASN A 34 5.48 25.65 5.50
N HIS A 35 5.85 26.82 5.99
CA HIS A 35 5.45 27.28 7.32
C HIS A 35 4.88 28.69 7.24
N VAL A 36 4.03 29.02 8.21
CA VAL A 36 3.69 30.41 8.50
C VAL A 36 4.95 31.14 8.96
N ALA A 37 5.13 32.40 8.57
CA ALA A 37 6.28 33.23 8.93
C ALA A 37 6.65 33.14 10.42
N ILE A 38 7.94 33.22 10.73
CA ILE A 38 8.49 33.02 12.10
C ILE A 38 7.87 33.99 13.11
N ASP A 39 7.53 35.20 12.68
CA ASP A 39 6.92 36.27 13.48
C ASP A 39 5.41 36.44 13.21
N GLY A 40 4.80 35.54 12.43
CA GLY A 40 3.40 35.59 12.06
C GLY A 40 2.46 34.95 13.08
N SER A 41 1.17 35.27 12.98
CA SER A 41 0.12 34.58 13.73
C SER A 41 0.04 33.11 13.29
N GLY A 42 0.35 32.18 14.20
CA GLY A 42 0.44 30.75 13.88
C GLY A 42 1.85 30.29 13.48
N ALA A 43 2.89 31.05 13.84
CA ALA A 43 4.28 30.62 13.73
C ALA A 43 4.49 29.18 14.24
N GLY A 44 5.30 28.41 13.51
CA GLY A 44 5.53 26.98 13.76
C GLY A 44 4.52 26.04 13.12
N LYS A 45 3.41 26.53 12.55
CA LYS A 45 2.47 25.70 11.79
C LYS A 45 2.90 25.52 10.34
N HIS A 46 2.68 24.32 9.82
CA HIS A 46 2.78 24.06 8.39
C HIS A 46 1.62 24.70 7.61
N LYS A 47 1.87 25.13 6.38
CA LYS A 47 0.82 25.61 5.46
C LYS A 47 0.06 24.43 4.83
N PHE A 48 0.75 23.33 4.57
CA PHE A 48 0.20 22.11 4.00
C PHE A 48 1.01 20.88 4.45
N LEU A 49 0.36 19.71 4.49
CA LEU A 49 1.07 18.45 4.67
C LEU A 49 1.98 18.21 3.45
N GLN A 50 3.26 17.97 3.68
CA GLN A 50 4.21 17.59 2.64
C GLN A 50 4.99 16.38 3.11
N MET A 51 5.02 15.35 2.26
CA MET A 51 5.88 14.19 2.44
C MET A 51 6.84 14.14 1.25
N PRO A 52 8.09 14.60 1.42
CA PRO A 52 9.07 14.55 0.36
C PRO A 52 9.28 13.12 -0.14
N GLU A 53 9.42 13.00 -1.44
CA GLU A 53 9.74 11.73 -2.08
C GLU A 53 11.09 11.20 -1.63
N GLN A 54 11.14 9.91 -1.29
CA GLN A 54 12.34 9.19 -0.92
C GLN A 54 12.75 8.25 -2.06
N GLY A 55 14.06 8.07 -2.25
CA GLY A 55 14.60 7.17 -3.28
C GLY A 55 14.35 5.68 -2.98
N SER A 56 14.05 5.35 -1.73
CA SER A 56 13.80 3.99 -1.24
C SER A 56 12.91 4.03 0.00
N ALA A 57 12.28 2.90 0.32
CA ALA A 57 11.57 2.76 1.59
C ALA A 57 12.53 2.90 2.78
N PRO A 58 12.11 3.57 3.88
CA PRO A 58 12.88 3.62 5.11
C PRO A 58 12.92 2.24 5.78
N ALA A 59 14.03 1.94 6.47
CA ALA A 59 14.13 0.77 7.32
C ALA A 59 13.32 0.99 8.60
N THR A 60 12.49 0.01 8.98
CA THR A 60 11.71 -0.01 10.22
C THR A 60 12.31 -1.03 11.19
N ALA A 61 12.34 -0.71 12.48
CA ALA A 61 12.69 -1.66 13.53
C ALA A 61 11.55 -2.68 13.79
N ALA A 62 11.75 -3.53 14.80
CA ALA A 62 10.82 -4.61 15.12
C ALA A 62 9.42 -4.15 15.53
N ASP A 63 9.34 -2.97 16.15
CA ASP A 63 8.12 -2.40 16.72
C ASP A 63 7.79 -1.04 16.09
N GLU A 64 8.25 -0.81 14.85
CA GLU A 64 8.10 0.47 14.14
C GLU A 64 7.39 0.29 12.81
N ALA A 65 6.46 1.18 12.50
CA ALA A 65 5.87 1.28 11.17
C ALA A 65 6.26 2.59 10.50
N GLY A 66 6.27 2.60 9.17
CA GLY A 66 6.71 3.74 8.37
C GLY A 66 5.64 4.24 7.40
N PHE A 67 5.46 5.56 7.35
CA PHE A 67 4.81 6.24 6.24
C PHE A 67 5.84 7.01 5.43
N TYR A 68 5.84 6.86 4.12
CA TYR A 68 6.78 7.54 3.24
C TYR A 68 6.19 7.72 1.84
N ALA A 69 6.72 8.70 1.10
CA ALA A 69 6.41 8.87 -0.31
C ALA A 69 7.56 8.35 -1.17
N LYS A 70 7.26 7.60 -2.25
CA LYS A 70 8.24 7.23 -3.28
C LYS A 70 7.58 7.14 -4.66
N VAL A 71 8.37 7.14 -5.73
CA VAL A 71 7.87 6.86 -7.09
C VAL A 71 7.42 5.41 -7.19
N GLY A 72 6.16 5.20 -7.59
CA GLY A 72 5.66 3.87 -7.97
C GLY A 72 6.17 3.46 -9.36
N THR A 73 6.20 2.17 -9.68
CA THR A 73 6.79 1.68 -10.93
C THR A 73 5.93 1.92 -12.17
N THR A 74 4.59 1.98 -12.04
CA THR A 74 3.69 2.12 -13.19
C THR A 74 2.42 2.85 -12.81
N PRO A 75 2.17 4.10 -13.22
CA PRO A 75 3.10 5.04 -13.80
C PRO A 75 4.04 5.58 -12.73
N ALA A 76 5.16 6.11 -13.19
CA ALA A 76 6.17 6.80 -12.41
C ALA A 76 5.61 8.09 -11.80
N GLN A 77 4.84 7.96 -10.73
CA GLN A 77 4.32 9.06 -9.93
C GLN A 77 4.59 8.80 -8.44
N SER A 78 4.82 9.87 -7.70
CA SER A 78 5.00 9.81 -6.25
C SER A 78 3.69 9.36 -5.59
N ASN A 79 3.78 8.37 -4.70
CA ASN A 79 2.65 7.82 -3.97
C ASN A 79 3.00 7.64 -2.50
N LEU A 80 1.97 7.66 -1.64
CA LEU A 80 2.13 7.35 -0.23
C LEU A 80 2.14 5.83 -0.04
N PHE A 81 3.11 5.36 0.74
CA PHE A 81 3.26 3.98 1.14
C PHE A 81 3.24 3.87 2.66
N PHE A 82 2.63 2.79 3.14
CA PHE A 82 2.77 2.28 4.49
C PHE A 82 3.64 1.03 4.47
N ARG A 83 4.48 0.89 5.49
CA ARG A 83 5.31 -0.30 5.72
C ARG A 83 5.15 -0.70 7.17
N GLY A 84 4.86 -1.98 7.39
CA GLY A 84 4.76 -2.54 8.74
C GLY A 84 6.10 -2.68 9.46
N GLU A 85 5.99 -3.09 10.72
CA GLU A 85 7.06 -3.55 11.61
C GLU A 85 7.82 -4.74 10.99
N ASN A 86 9.05 -5.00 11.45
CA ASN A 86 9.96 -6.05 10.93
C ASN A 86 9.23 -7.15 10.16
N SER A 87 9.67 -7.42 8.93
CA SER A 87 9.34 -8.65 8.23
C SER A 87 10.00 -9.85 8.93
N VAL A 88 9.56 -10.21 10.13
CA VAL A 88 9.89 -11.49 10.74
C VAL A 88 9.05 -12.54 9.98
N GLY A 89 9.55 -12.97 8.82
CA GLY A 89 8.95 -14.05 8.01
C GLY A 89 8.44 -13.67 6.61
N GLY A 90 8.47 -12.39 6.24
CA GLY A 90 8.22 -11.95 4.86
C GLY A 90 9.50 -11.93 4.01
N PRO A 91 9.42 -11.93 2.66
CA PRO A 91 10.59 -11.77 1.81
C PRO A 91 11.37 -10.51 2.20
N PRO A 92 12.70 -10.50 2.06
CA PRO A 92 13.56 -9.42 2.54
C PRO A 92 13.12 -8.10 1.91
N GLY A 93 12.54 -7.20 2.71
CA GLY A 93 12.10 -5.90 2.21
C GLY A 93 10.80 -5.31 2.74
N GLY A 94 10.07 -5.88 3.71
CA GLY A 94 8.80 -5.27 4.15
C GLY A 94 7.71 -5.45 3.10
N PHE A 95 6.50 -5.86 3.49
CA PHE A 95 5.37 -5.62 2.59
C PHE A 95 5.07 -4.12 2.60
N GLU A 96 5.28 -3.47 1.45
CA GLU A 96 4.90 -2.08 1.25
C GLU A 96 3.47 -2.03 0.72
N TYR A 97 2.65 -1.14 1.30
CA TYR A 97 1.25 -0.96 0.97
C TYR A 97 1.02 0.43 0.41
N GLN A 98 0.55 0.52 -0.84
CA GLN A 98 0.29 1.80 -1.48
C GLN A 98 -1.08 2.36 -1.06
N LEU A 99 -1.12 3.59 -0.55
CA LEU A 99 -2.31 4.17 0.09
C LEU A 99 -3.06 5.18 -0.77
N THR A 100 -2.41 5.80 -1.76
CA THR A 100 -3.02 6.90 -2.54
C THR A 100 -3.57 6.48 -3.90
N ARG A 101 -3.10 5.36 -4.47
CA ARG A 101 -3.59 4.78 -5.73
C ARG A 101 -3.04 3.37 -5.91
N ALA A 102 -3.82 2.35 -6.26
CA ALA A 102 -3.23 1.11 -6.79
C ALA A 102 -2.88 1.34 -8.25
N ILE A 103 -1.63 1.08 -8.66
CA ILE A 103 -1.24 1.35 -10.04
C ILE A 103 -0.53 0.21 -10.78
N SER A 104 -0.17 -0.84 -10.06
CA SER A 104 0.15 -2.14 -10.64
C SER A 104 -0.55 -3.23 -9.85
N ALA A 105 -1.09 -4.24 -10.55
CA ALA A 105 -1.62 -5.45 -9.92
C ALA A 105 -0.58 -6.22 -9.09
N SER A 106 0.72 -5.92 -9.28
CA SER A 106 1.83 -6.49 -8.50
C SER A 106 2.01 -5.86 -7.11
N THR A 107 1.34 -4.75 -6.81
CA THR A 107 1.42 -4.07 -5.50
C THR A 107 0.05 -4.15 -4.84
N ALA A 108 -0.12 -5.08 -3.91
CA ALA A 108 -1.36 -5.21 -3.17
C ALA A 108 -1.62 -3.93 -2.36
N SER A 109 -2.84 -3.38 -2.45
CA SER A 109 -3.22 -2.25 -1.58
C SER A 109 -3.17 -2.67 -0.11
N PHE A 110 -3.50 -3.93 0.21
CA PHE A 110 -3.25 -4.57 1.51
C PHE A 110 -3.09 -6.09 1.37
N GLY A 111 -2.07 -6.63 2.07
CA GLY A 111 -1.71 -8.05 2.20
C GLY A 111 -1.44 -8.83 0.90
N ASN A 112 -0.37 -9.64 0.87
CA ASN A 112 -0.28 -10.77 -0.07
C ASN A 112 -0.48 -12.04 0.73
N ILE A 113 -1.25 -12.99 0.21
CA ILE A 113 -1.30 -14.33 0.77
C ILE A 113 0.06 -15.01 0.51
N THR A 114 0.79 -15.35 1.58
CA THR A 114 2.00 -16.21 1.50
C THR A 114 1.68 -17.69 1.67
N THR A 115 0.48 -18.04 2.12
CA THR A 115 -0.02 -19.40 2.29
C THR A 115 -0.90 -19.77 1.11
N ALA A 116 -0.41 -20.61 0.20
CA ALA A 116 -1.14 -21.02 -1.00
C ALA A 116 -2.65 -21.19 -0.71
N LEU A 117 -3.47 -20.35 -1.36
CA LEU A 117 -4.86 -20.71 -1.70
C LEU A 117 -4.83 -22.16 -2.23
N PRO A 118 -5.91 -22.95 -2.18
CA PRO A 118 -5.93 -24.44 -2.32
C PRO A 118 -5.19 -25.07 -3.53
N SER A 119 -4.60 -24.29 -4.42
CA SER A 119 -3.59 -24.71 -5.40
C SER A 119 -2.30 -23.89 -5.26
N SER A 120 -1.13 -24.52 -5.44
CA SER A 120 0.23 -23.95 -5.43
C SER A 120 0.49 -22.72 -6.35
N ASN A 121 -0.51 -22.23 -7.07
CA ASN A 121 -0.46 -21.12 -8.02
C ASN A 121 -1.50 -20.01 -7.73
N GLY A 122 -2.13 -20.01 -6.55
CA GLY A 122 -3.10 -18.98 -6.19
C GLY A 122 -2.48 -17.74 -5.58
N PHE A 123 -2.98 -16.56 -5.97
CA PHE A 123 -2.61 -15.26 -5.40
C PHE A 123 -3.87 -14.57 -4.88
N GLY A 124 -3.75 -13.75 -3.84
CA GLY A 124 -4.88 -13.00 -3.31
C GLY A 124 -4.45 -11.78 -2.53
N GLY A 125 -5.40 -10.88 -2.31
CA GLY A 125 -5.21 -9.64 -1.58
C GLY A 125 -6.54 -9.10 -1.08
N TRP A 126 -6.46 -8.02 -0.31
CA TRP A 126 -7.63 -7.40 0.28
C TRP A 126 -7.50 -5.89 0.36
N THR A 127 -8.62 -5.21 0.63
CA THR A 127 -8.64 -3.78 0.94
C THR A 127 -9.84 -3.45 1.82
N PHE A 128 -9.61 -2.54 2.76
CA PHE A 128 -10.71 -1.88 3.45
C PHE A 128 -11.30 -0.80 2.55
N LEU A 129 -12.62 -0.71 2.56
CA LEU A 129 -13.41 0.33 1.95
C LEU A 129 -14.09 1.15 3.06
N PRO A 130 -14.42 2.43 2.82
CA PRO A 130 -15.17 3.23 3.78
C PRO A 130 -16.46 2.53 4.23
N GLY A 131 -16.88 2.77 5.47
CA GLY A 131 -18.09 2.15 6.04
C GLY A 131 -17.87 0.75 6.61
N ASN A 132 -16.65 0.43 7.05
CA ASN A 132 -16.28 -0.87 7.63
C ASN A 132 -16.45 -2.05 6.66
N LEU A 133 -16.32 -1.78 5.36
CA LEU A 133 -16.41 -2.80 4.33
C LEU A 133 -15.02 -3.37 4.05
N LEU A 134 -14.95 -4.68 3.88
CA LEU A 134 -13.77 -5.40 3.46
C LEU A 134 -14.04 -5.97 2.07
N MET A 135 -13.12 -5.74 1.13
CA MET A 135 -13.11 -6.39 -0.17
C MET A 135 -11.88 -7.29 -0.25
N GLN A 136 -12.08 -8.52 -0.71
CA GLN A 136 -11.02 -9.51 -0.90
C GLN A 136 -11.09 -10.05 -2.31
N PHE A 137 -9.94 -10.36 -2.89
CA PHE A 137 -9.85 -10.87 -4.24
C PHE A 137 -8.73 -11.89 -4.36
N GLY A 138 -8.78 -12.73 -5.39
CA GLY A 138 -7.70 -13.65 -5.67
C GLY A 138 -7.97 -14.55 -6.85
N THR A 139 -7.05 -15.49 -7.05
CA THR A 139 -7.09 -16.50 -8.09
C THR A 139 -6.69 -17.87 -7.54
N PHE A 140 -7.25 -18.92 -8.12
CA PHE A 140 -6.92 -20.30 -7.82
C PHE A 140 -7.20 -21.17 -9.05
N ASN A 141 -6.52 -22.32 -9.16
CA ASN A 141 -6.66 -23.24 -10.30
C ASN A 141 -7.25 -24.57 -9.81
N PRO A 142 -8.58 -24.66 -9.58
CA PRO A 142 -9.20 -25.86 -9.08
C PRO A 142 -9.33 -26.89 -10.21
N ASN A 143 -9.14 -28.18 -9.89
CA ASN A 143 -9.50 -29.28 -10.80
C ASN A 143 -10.88 -29.88 -10.45
N THR A 144 -11.33 -29.66 -9.21
CA THR A 144 -12.60 -30.14 -8.64
C THR A 144 -13.11 -29.12 -7.63
N SER A 145 -14.30 -29.37 -7.07
CA SER A 145 -14.78 -28.63 -5.90
C SER A 145 -13.71 -28.61 -4.80
N THR A 146 -13.47 -27.43 -4.24
CA THR A 146 -12.41 -27.21 -3.24
C THR A 146 -12.76 -26.07 -2.30
N THR A 147 -12.21 -26.10 -1.09
CA THR A 147 -12.37 -25.02 -0.12
C THR A 147 -11.37 -23.92 -0.43
N VAL A 148 -11.86 -22.70 -0.59
CA VAL A 148 -11.06 -21.50 -0.82
C VAL A 148 -11.11 -20.65 0.44
N GLU A 149 -9.95 -20.40 1.03
CA GLU A 149 -9.79 -19.52 2.19
C GLU A 149 -9.69 -18.06 1.74
N PHE A 150 -10.29 -17.15 2.51
CA PHE A 150 -10.09 -15.73 2.29
C PHE A 150 -8.71 -15.29 2.80
N PRO A 151 -8.07 -14.27 2.15
CA PRO A 151 -6.81 -13.70 2.63
C PRO A 151 -6.78 -13.36 4.12
N ILE A 152 -7.88 -12.80 4.63
CA ILE A 152 -8.14 -12.58 6.05
C ILE A 152 -9.60 -12.94 6.35
N PRO A 153 -9.95 -13.29 7.61
CA PRO A 153 -11.35 -13.48 7.96
C PRO A 153 -12.13 -12.17 7.84
N PHE A 154 -13.33 -12.24 7.27
CA PHE A 154 -14.37 -11.24 7.47
C PHE A 154 -14.83 -11.25 8.95
N ASN A 155 -15.41 -10.15 9.44
CA ASN A 155 -16.06 -10.14 10.77
C ASN A 155 -17.38 -10.92 10.78
N ALA A 156 -18.00 -11.12 9.60
CA ALA A 156 -19.20 -11.94 9.42
C ALA A 156 -19.15 -12.72 8.10
N THR A 157 -20.19 -13.48 7.77
CA THR A 157 -20.32 -14.05 6.43
C THR A 157 -20.34 -12.92 5.38
N PRO A 158 -19.53 -13.00 4.32
CA PRO A 158 -19.48 -11.96 3.29
C PRO A 158 -20.84 -11.80 2.61
N PHE A 159 -21.15 -10.56 2.20
CA PHE A 159 -22.39 -10.22 1.52
C PHE A 159 -22.47 -10.78 0.10
N SER A 160 -21.33 -10.86 -0.58
CA SER A 160 -21.26 -11.37 -1.95
C SER A 160 -19.91 -12.01 -2.22
N ILE A 161 -19.95 -13.07 -3.03
CA ILE A 161 -18.78 -13.73 -3.61
C ILE A 161 -19.08 -13.90 -5.10
N GLN A 162 -18.29 -13.27 -5.95
CA GLN A 162 -18.35 -13.41 -7.39
C GLN A 162 -17.16 -14.24 -7.86
N LEU A 163 -17.45 -15.22 -8.71
CA LEU A 163 -16.44 -16.04 -9.35
C LEU A 163 -16.44 -15.77 -10.85
N THR A 164 -15.26 -15.75 -11.46
CA THR A 164 -15.07 -15.57 -12.90
C THR A 164 -13.98 -16.52 -13.35
N GLY A 165 -14.28 -17.43 -14.28
CA GLY A 165 -13.24 -18.26 -14.89
C GLY A 165 -12.75 -17.69 -16.20
N SER A 166 -11.51 -18.01 -16.56
CA SER A 166 -10.95 -17.80 -17.91
C SER A 166 -11.07 -19.10 -18.71
N PHE A 167 -11.39 -19.03 -20.01
CA PHE A 167 -11.61 -20.23 -20.85
C PHE A 167 -11.07 -20.05 -22.26
N ASP A 168 -10.44 -21.11 -22.76
CA ASP A 168 -9.86 -21.16 -24.11
C ASP A 168 -10.67 -22.04 -25.08
N ASN A 169 -11.78 -22.67 -24.65
CA ASN A 169 -12.59 -23.56 -25.50
C ASN A 169 -14.09 -23.67 -25.12
N SER A 170 -14.88 -24.30 -26.01
CA SER A 170 -16.36 -24.25 -26.06
C SER A 170 -17.10 -25.29 -25.21
N THR A 171 -16.50 -25.82 -24.14
CA THR A 171 -17.17 -26.81 -23.29
C THR A 171 -17.98 -26.16 -22.17
N ALA A 172 -19.13 -26.76 -21.82
CA ALA A 172 -20.00 -26.23 -20.79
C ALA A 172 -19.29 -26.29 -19.43
N PHE A 173 -19.06 -25.12 -18.84
CA PHE A 173 -18.40 -24.96 -17.56
C PHE A 173 -19.39 -24.52 -16.49
N ARG A 174 -19.25 -25.07 -15.27
CA ARG A 174 -20.06 -24.67 -14.11
C ARG A 174 -19.14 -24.12 -13.05
N VAL A 175 -19.42 -22.88 -12.66
CA VAL A 175 -18.85 -22.23 -11.48
C VAL A 175 -19.96 -21.97 -10.51
N GLY A 176 -19.77 -22.40 -9.27
CA GLY A 176 -20.65 -22.09 -8.18
C GLY A 176 -19.89 -21.84 -6.90
N VAL A 177 -20.58 -21.18 -5.99
CA VAL A 177 -20.22 -21.16 -4.57
C VAL A 177 -21.24 -22.04 -3.86
N SER A 178 -20.78 -23.00 -3.07
CA SER A 178 -21.68 -23.81 -2.24
C SER A 178 -22.21 -22.95 -1.09
N THR A 179 -23.47 -22.52 -1.19
CA THR A 179 -24.06 -21.52 -0.29
C THR A 179 -24.15 -21.97 1.18
N GLY A 180 -24.21 -23.28 1.44
CA GLY A 180 -24.23 -23.85 2.80
C GLY A 180 -22.87 -23.92 3.49
N THR A 181 -21.79 -23.51 2.83
CA THR A 181 -20.41 -23.68 3.31
C THR A 181 -19.65 -22.37 3.48
N VAL A 182 -20.30 -21.24 3.18
CA VAL A 182 -19.70 -19.92 3.30
C VAL A 182 -19.62 -19.53 4.77
N THR A 183 -18.42 -19.21 5.21
CA THR A 183 -18.13 -18.70 6.56
C THR A 183 -17.39 -17.37 6.45
N SER A 184 -17.00 -16.78 7.58
CA SER A 184 -16.15 -15.59 7.59
C SER A 184 -14.75 -15.82 7.01
N SER A 185 -14.24 -17.05 7.03
CA SER A 185 -12.86 -17.37 6.64
C SER A 185 -12.74 -18.12 5.32
N GLN A 186 -13.84 -18.66 4.78
CA GLN A 186 -13.78 -19.51 3.59
C GLN A 186 -15.11 -19.63 2.86
N PHE A 187 -15.05 -20.13 1.63
CA PHE A 187 -16.17 -20.66 0.86
C PHE A 187 -15.77 -21.93 0.12
N VAL A 188 -16.73 -22.74 -0.33
CA VAL A 188 -16.44 -23.88 -1.22
C VAL A 188 -16.75 -23.50 -2.66
N PHE A 189 -15.75 -23.58 -3.52
CA PHE A 189 -15.92 -23.58 -4.97
C PHE A 189 -16.59 -24.89 -5.38
N GLU A 190 -17.66 -24.79 -6.15
CA GLU A 190 -18.31 -25.93 -6.82
C GLU A 190 -18.06 -25.85 -8.31
N GLY A 191 -17.38 -26.86 -8.85
CA GLY A 191 -17.11 -26.94 -10.28
C GLY A 191 -16.44 -28.24 -10.67
N SER A 192 -16.66 -28.62 -11.93
CA SER A 192 -15.96 -29.74 -12.59
C SER A 192 -15.27 -29.18 -13.81
N VAL A 193 -13.93 -29.20 -13.81
CA VAL A 193 -13.11 -28.68 -14.91
C VAL A 193 -12.56 -29.90 -15.65
N THR A 194 -13.22 -30.28 -16.74
CA THR A 194 -12.96 -31.57 -17.41
C THR A 194 -11.77 -31.56 -18.37
N SER A 195 -11.05 -30.44 -18.56
CA SER A 195 -9.87 -30.51 -19.44
C SER A 195 -8.72 -29.53 -19.22
N HIS A 196 -8.86 -28.38 -18.53
CA HIS A 196 -7.70 -27.50 -18.28
C HIS A 196 -7.88 -26.78 -16.94
N ALA A 197 -6.81 -26.72 -16.13
CA ALA A 197 -6.75 -26.01 -14.85
C ALA A 197 -6.72 -24.50 -15.08
N ASN A 198 -7.79 -23.95 -15.64
CA ASN A 198 -7.88 -22.52 -15.91
C ASN A 198 -8.04 -21.75 -14.60
N PRO A 199 -7.44 -20.55 -14.51
CA PRO A 199 -7.59 -19.72 -13.33
C PRO A 199 -9.04 -19.31 -13.14
N ILE A 200 -9.52 -19.53 -11.92
CA ILE A 200 -10.74 -18.92 -11.38
C ILE A 200 -10.30 -17.71 -10.58
N TYR A 201 -10.90 -16.58 -10.89
CA TYR A 201 -10.78 -15.33 -10.15
C TYR A 201 -11.98 -15.20 -9.23
N PHE A 202 -11.76 -14.68 -8.02
CA PHE A 202 -12.83 -14.32 -7.11
C PHE A 202 -12.71 -12.88 -6.65
N VAL A 203 -13.87 -12.29 -6.37
CA VAL A 203 -14.01 -11.07 -5.59
C VAL A 203 -15.08 -11.32 -4.54
N ALA A 204 -14.78 -11.04 -3.28
CA ALA A 204 -15.70 -11.13 -2.17
C ALA A 204 -15.77 -9.79 -1.44
N ILE A 205 -16.95 -9.45 -0.92
CA ILE A 205 -17.15 -8.23 -0.14
C ILE A 205 -18.02 -8.52 1.08
N GLY A 206 -17.68 -7.92 2.21
CA GLY A 206 -18.32 -8.15 3.51
C GLY A 206 -17.90 -7.10 4.53
N VAL A 207 -18.15 -7.40 5.80
CA VAL A 207 -17.64 -6.65 6.96
C VAL A 207 -16.72 -7.51 7.76
#